data_AF-A0A5J9SDG2-F1
#
_entry.id   AF-A0A5J9SDG2-F1
#
_cell.length_a   1.000
_cell.length_b   1.000
_cell.length_c   1.000
_cell.angle_alpha   90.00
_cell.angle_beta   90.00
_cell.angle_gamma   90.00
#
_symmetry.space_group_name_H-M   'P 1'
#
loop_
_entity.id
_entity.type
_entity.pdbx_description
1 polymer ?
#
loop_
_entity_poly.entity_id
_entity_poly.type
_entity_poly.pdbx_seq_one_letter_code
_entity_poly.pdbx_strand_id
1 'polypeptide(L)'
;VIWSYYAEHTVYAGIATVFGAAASIAEGRVVTFTDAAPVVARYSSRGPDVADNASTPADVLKPDILAPGDQVWAAWSALRANEPILAGDHFAMVSGTSMAAPHVAGIAALVKHRHPSWGPSAIASALSTTARRHDDRGAAIMAEGFETSSLRPGTAFDYGAGFVNPAGALDPELVIAPEDEDYIGFLCSLPQLSADDVRSATGAACQPSPWLASPADLNLPSITVAALRRSLSVRRTVWNVASKNETYLCSVLPPAGVDVTVRPGGSKWRPGERRRWWSSSQRHRRRGRSASVRSFLPGAWISW
;
A
#
# COMPACT_ATOMS: atom_id res chain seq x y z
N VAL A 1 12.16 -26.71 34.59
CA VAL A 1 10.81 -27.26 34.31
C VAL A 1 10.85 -28.25 33.16
N ILE A 2 11.16 -27.85 31.91
CA ILE A 2 11.21 -28.78 30.76
C ILE A 2 12.26 -29.88 30.91
N TRP A 3 13.47 -29.54 31.38
CA TRP A 3 14.56 -30.52 31.51
C TRP A 3 14.32 -31.56 32.61
N SER A 4 13.70 -31.13 33.72
CA SER A 4 13.30 -32.00 34.83
C SER A 4 12.19 -32.96 34.40
N TYR A 5 11.18 -32.46 33.68
CA TYR A 5 10.10 -33.29 33.13
C TYR A 5 10.63 -34.32 32.12
N TYR A 6 11.57 -33.90 31.27
CA TYR A 6 12.25 -34.80 30.32
C TYR A 6 12.96 -35.94 31.04
N ALA A 7 13.74 -35.65 32.07
CA ALA A 7 14.47 -36.67 32.83
C ALA A 7 13.54 -37.63 33.60
N GLU A 8 12.45 -37.13 34.19
CA GLU A 8 11.48 -37.93 34.96
C GLU A 8 10.64 -38.87 34.10
N HIS A 9 10.42 -38.52 32.83
CA HIS A 9 9.59 -39.30 31.91
C HIS A 9 10.41 -40.07 30.87
N THR A 10 11.74 -40.05 30.95
CA THR A 10 12.62 -40.81 30.06
C THR A 10 13.23 -42.02 30.78
N VAL A 11 13.00 -43.22 30.25
CA VAL A 11 13.64 -44.45 30.71
C VAL A 11 14.97 -44.60 29.98
N TYR A 12 16.03 -44.92 30.71
CA TYR A 12 17.37 -45.11 30.16
C TYR A 12 17.89 -46.53 30.39
N ALA A 13 18.53 -47.11 29.39
CA ALA A 13 19.32 -48.34 29.48
C ALA A 13 20.67 -48.15 28.77
N GLY A 14 21.44 -47.16 29.24
CA GLY A 14 22.67 -46.67 28.59
C GLY A 14 22.42 -45.58 27.52
N ILE A 15 21.28 -45.65 26.84
CA ILE A 15 20.67 -44.60 26.00
C ILE A 15 19.19 -44.46 26.35
N ALA A 16 18.53 -43.35 25.97
CA ALA A 16 17.10 -43.16 26.16
C ALA A 16 16.32 -44.22 25.36
N THR A 17 15.54 -45.06 26.05
CA THR A 17 14.79 -46.17 25.44
C THR A 17 13.29 -45.91 25.32
N VAL A 18 12.72 -45.11 26.23
CA VAL A 18 11.29 -44.72 26.21
C VAL A 18 11.18 -43.30 26.74
N PHE A 19 10.40 -42.44 26.06
CA PHE A 19 10.02 -41.13 26.58
C PHE A 19 8.49 -41.06 26.74
N GLY A 20 8.01 -41.20 27.97
CA GLY A 20 6.60 -41.24 28.36
C GLY A 20 6.02 -39.86 28.70
N ALA A 21 6.36 -38.83 27.94
CA ALA A 21 5.77 -37.51 28.15
C ALA A 21 4.31 -37.46 27.70
N ALA A 22 3.44 -36.98 28.59
CA ALA A 22 2.12 -36.49 28.23
C ALA A 22 2.18 -34.98 27.96
N ALA A 23 1.48 -34.53 26.92
CA ALA A 23 1.21 -33.12 26.68
C ALA A 23 -0.29 -32.95 26.47
N SER A 24 -0.83 -31.80 26.90
CA SER A 24 -2.21 -31.42 26.60
C SER A 24 -2.21 -30.04 25.96
N ILE A 25 -3.04 -29.87 24.93
CA ILE A 25 -3.31 -28.57 24.33
C ILE A 25 -4.55 -28.03 25.04
N ALA A 26 -4.39 -26.96 25.80
CA ALA A 26 -5.50 -26.27 26.43
C ALA A 26 -6.31 -25.48 25.38
N GLU A 27 -7.56 -25.11 25.69
CA GLU A 27 -8.35 -24.27 24.80
C GLU A 27 -7.67 -22.90 24.57
N GLY A 28 -7.42 -22.56 23.31
CA GLY A 28 -6.79 -21.31 22.88
C GLY A 28 -7.73 -20.08 22.94
N ARG A 29 -8.30 -19.77 24.11
CA ARG A 29 -9.28 -18.67 24.27
C ARG A 29 -8.68 -17.31 24.66
N VAL A 30 -7.39 -17.23 24.98
CA VAL A 30 -6.74 -15.98 25.41
C VAL A 30 -5.91 -15.41 24.26
N VAL A 31 -6.42 -14.33 23.65
CA VAL A 31 -5.69 -13.59 22.63
C VAL A 31 -4.73 -12.62 23.31
N THR A 32 -3.45 -12.67 22.93
CA THR A 32 -2.42 -11.77 23.43
C THR A 32 -2.09 -10.74 22.36
N PHE A 33 -2.42 -9.48 22.60
CA PHE A 33 -2.14 -8.37 21.66
C PHE A 33 -0.83 -7.64 22.03
N THR A 34 0.26 -8.38 22.17
CA THR A 34 1.56 -7.83 22.61
C THR A 34 2.47 -7.39 21.48
N ASP A 35 2.09 -7.65 20.23
CA ASP A 35 2.90 -7.33 19.06
C ASP A 35 2.49 -5.98 18.47
N ALA A 36 3.39 -5.35 17.71
CA ALA A 36 3.09 -4.11 17.00
C ALA A 36 2.27 -4.42 15.75
N ALA A 37 1.28 -3.58 15.42
CA ALA A 37 0.42 -3.79 14.27
C ALA A 37 0.11 -2.47 13.52
N PRO A 38 -0.01 -2.50 12.18
CA PRO A 38 0.04 -3.69 11.34
C PRO A 38 1.46 -4.07 10.93
N VAL A 39 1.61 -5.34 10.54
CA VAL A 39 2.79 -5.87 9.84
C VAL A 39 2.33 -6.43 8.50
N VAL A 40 3.10 -6.20 7.44
CA VAL A 40 2.80 -6.76 6.12
C VAL A 40 3.13 -8.24 6.10
N ALA A 41 2.11 -9.09 5.96
CA ALA A 41 2.23 -10.54 5.97
C ALA A 41 3.15 -11.05 4.83
N ARG A 42 3.88 -12.14 5.11
CA ARG A 42 4.87 -12.75 4.21
C ARG A 42 4.28 -13.16 2.87
N TYR A 43 3.04 -13.65 2.87
CA TYR A 43 2.34 -14.09 1.66
C TYR A 43 1.78 -12.93 0.82
N SER A 44 1.78 -11.70 1.33
CA SER A 44 1.30 -10.55 0.56
C SER A 44 2.26 -10.29 -0.60
N SER A 45 1.73 -10.29 -1.83
CA SER A 45 2.51 -9.94 -3.03
C SER A 45 3.09 -8.54 -2.90
N ARG A 46 4.30 -8.36 -3.43
CA ARG A 46 5.06 -7.11 -3.37
C ARG A 46 5.21 -6.53 -4.77
N GLY A 47 5.31 -5.22 -4.86
CA GLY A 47 5.67 -4.53 -6.11
C GLY A 47 7.14 -4.71 -6.49
N PRO A 48 7.61 -4.01 -7.55
CA PRO A 48 6.87 -3.01 -8.33
C PRO A 48 5.83 -3.61 -9.28
N ASP A 49 4.96 -2.76 -9.83
CA ASP A 49 4.12 -3.14 -10.96
C ASP A 49 4.96 -3.26 -12.23
N VAL A 50 4.72 -4.32 -12.99
CA VAL A 50 5.46 -4.65 -14.22
C VAL A 50 4.51 -4.67 -15.39
N ALA A 51 5.00 -4.16 -16.51
CA ALA A 51 4.18 -3.80 -17.63
C ALA A 51 4.31 -4.80 -18.80
N ASP A 52 5.22 -5.78 -18.67
CA ASP A 52 5.43 -6.90 -19.58
C ASP A 52 6.08 -8.12 -18.88
N ASN A 53 6.22 -9.23 -19.61
CA ASN A 53 6.92 -10.44 -19.16
C ASN A 53 8.44 -10.24 -18.99
N ALA A 54 9.01 -9.14 -19.50
CA ALA A 54 10.41 -8.78 -19.31
C ALA A 54 10.64 -8.02 -17.99
N SER A 55 9.60 -7.87 -17.16
CA SER A 55 9.63 -7.12 -15.90
C SER A 55 9.98 -5.63 -16.08
N THR A 56 9.59 -5.05 -17.22
CA THR A 56 9.70 -3.61 -17.45
C THR A 56 8.81 -2.88 -16.44
N PRO A 57 9.33 -1.99 -15.59
CA PRO A 57 8.51 -1.29 -14.61
C PRO A 57 7.47 -0.40 -15.26
N ALA A 58 6.24 -0.41 -14.72
CA ALA A 58 5.14 0.41 -15.22
C ALA A 58 5.20 1.88 -14.74
N ASP A 59 6.15 2.22 -13.87
CA ASP A 59 6.21 3.50 -13.14
C ASP A 59 4.90 3.83 -12.37
N VAL A 60 4.20 2.78 -11.92
CA VAL A 60 3.01 2.84 -11.06
C VAL A 60 3.26 2.05 -9.78
N LEU A 61 2.87 2.62 -8.64
CA LEU A 61 3.04 1.96 -7.34
C LEU A 61 2.03 0.82 -7.20
N LYS A 62 2.52 -0.37 -6.86
CA LYS A 62 1.69 -1.46 -6.32
C LYS A 62 2.37 -2.12 -5.11
N PRO A 63 1.59 -2.62 -4.12
CA PRO A 63 0.14 -2.47 -3.99
C PRO A 63 -0.28 -1.02 -3.68
N ASP A 64 -1.58 -0.70 -3.73
CA ASP A 64 -2.05 0.67 -3.46
C ASP A 64 -2.19 0.99 -1.96
N ILE A 65 -2.66 0.02 -1.17
CA ILE A 65 -3.02 0.21 0.24
C ILE A 65 -2.94 -1.11 1.02
N LEU A 66 -2.69 -1.01 2.33
CA LEU A 66 -2.68 -2.13 3.28
C LEU A 66 -3.96 -2.15 4.11
N ALA A 67 -4.52 -3.34 4.32
CA ALA A 67 -5.72 -3.57 5.13
C ALA A 67 -5.64 -4.93 5.88
N PRO A 68 -6.48 -5.15 6.91
CA PRO A 68 -6.49 -6.40 7.66
C PRO A 68 -6.82 -7.59 6.78
N GLY A 69 -5.91 -8.57 6.70
CA GLY A 69 -6.10 -9.77 5.90
C GLY A 69 -5.49 -11.02 6.52
N ASP A 70 -4.92 -10.94 7.71
CA ASP A 70 -4.38 -12.11 8.41
C ASP A 70 -5.31 -12.48 9.57
N GLN A 71 -5.65 -13.76 9.68
CA GLN A 71 -6.50 -14.31 10.74
C GLN A 71 -7.84 -13.57 10.89
N VAL A 72 -8.50 -13.28 9.76
CA VAL A 72 -9.80 -12.60 9.76
C VAL A 72 -10.91 -13.59 10.06
N TRP A 73 -11.68 -13.31 11.10
CA TRP A 73 -12.87 -14.07 11.48
C TRP A 73 -14.10 -13.58 10.70
N ALA A 74 -14.70 -14.46 9.90
CA ALA A 74 -15.87 -14.12 9.08
C ALA A 74 -16.83 -15.31 8.92
N ALA A 75 -18.02 -15.03 8.41
CA ALA A 75 -19.02 -16.06 8.14
C ALA A 75 -18.49 -17.10 7.14
N TRP A 76 -18.84 -18.37 7.41
CA TRP A 76 -18.43 -19.53 6.63
C TRP A 76 -19.63 -20.43 6.35
N SER A 77 -19.56 -21.18 5.25
CA SER A 77 -20.62 -22.13 4.92
C SER A 77 -20.25 -23.51 5.44
N ALA A 78 -21.08 -24.03 6.34
CA ALA A 78 -20.97 -25.37 6.90
C ALA A 78 -21.05 -26.49 5.85
N LEU A 79 -21.52 -26.18 4.64
CA LEU A 79 -21.66 -27.12 3.52
C LEU A 79 -20.43 -27.11 2.58
N ARG A 80 -19.40 -26.31 2.84
CA ARG A 80 -18.18 -26.34 2.00
C ARG A 80 -17.41 -27.63 2.26
N ALA A 81 -17.44 -28.54 1.29
CA ALA A 81 -16.70 -29.80 1.30
C ALA A 81 -15.17 -29.63 1.12
N ASN A 82 -14.73 -28.42 0.77
CA ASN A 82 -13.38 -28.15 0.30
C ASN A 82 -12.38 -27.95 1.46
N GLU A 83 -12.88 -27.75 2.69
CA GLU A 83 -12.07 -27.56 3.90
C GLU A 83 -12.62 -28.45 5.02
N PRO A 84 -12.22 -29.74 5.07
CA PRO A 84 -12.80 -30.71 6.01
C PRO A 84 -12.64 -30.32 7.48
N ILE A 85 -11.60 -29.54 7.81
CA ILE A 85 -11.33 -29.07 9.18
C ILE A 85 -12.34 -28.01 9.66
N LEU A 86 -13.04 -27.35 8.73
CA LEU A 86 -14.07 -26.33 9.01
C LEU A 86 -15.48 -26.87 8.73
N ALA A 87 -15.62 -28.18 8.52
CA ALA A 87 -16.91 -28.79 8.21
C ALA A 87 -17.86 -28.68 9.40
N GLY A 88 -19.06 -28.14 9.18
CA GLY A 88 -20.02 -27.86 10.24
C GLY A 88 -19.88 -26.47 10.87
N ASP A 89 -18.82 -25.72 10.60
CA ASP A 89 -18.63 -24.38 11.13
C ASP A 89 -19.38 -23.32 10.32
N HIS A 90 -19.95 -22.33 11.03
CA HIS A 90 -20.64 -21.17 10.45
C HIS A 90 -19.77 -19.92 10.36
N PHE A 91 -18.55 -20.00 10.91
CA PHE A 91 -17.55 -18.96 10.89
C PHE A 91 -16.18 -19.59 10.81
N ALA A 92 -15.24 -18.90 10.18
CA ALA A 92 -13.87 -19.36 10.05
C ALA A 92 -12.89 -18.20 10.21
N MET A 93 -11.71 -18.52 10.73
CA MET A 93 -10.57 -17.62 10.78
C MET A 93 -9.65 -17.97 9.61
N VAL A 94 -9.51 -17.05 8.66
CA VAL A 94 -8.74 -17.29 7.44
C VAL A 94 -7.84 -16.10 7.11
N SER A 95 -6.71 -16.41 6.49
CA SER A 95 -5.70 -15.43 6.09
C SER A 95 -5.61 -15.34 4.57
N GLY A 96 -5.40 -14.13 4.06
CA GLY A 96 -5.16 -13.88 2.65
C GLY A 96 -5.41 -12.42 2.28
N THR A 97 -4.83 -11.99 1.17
CA THR A 97 -5.20 -10.72 0.54
C THR A 97 -6.67 -10.69 0.13
N SER A 98 -7.26 -11.88 -0.13
CA SER A 98 -8.71 -12.08 -0.29
C SER A 98 -9.55 -11.61 0.90
N MET A 99 -8.98 -11.54 2.11
CA MET A 99 -9.65 -11.01 3.31
C MET A 99 -9.37 -9.51 3.51
N ALA A 100 -8.24 -9.01 3.00
CA ALA A 100 -7.94 -7.57 2.98
C ALA A 100 -8.82 -6.81 1.98
N ALA A 101 -9.02 -7.36 0.78
CA ALA A 101 -9.83 -6.75 -0.28
C ALA A 101 -11.25 -6.34 0.17
N PRO A 102 -12.06 -7.19 0.84
CA PRO A 102 -13.40 -6.81 1.28
C PRO A 102 -13.40 -5.71 2.36
N HIS A 103 -12.37 -5.59 3.19
CA HIS A 103 -12.24 -4.46 4.12
C HIS A 103 -12.13 -3.14 3.34
N VAL A 104 -11.23 -3.09 2.34
CA VAL A 104 -11.06 -1.90 1.48
C VAL A 104 -12.35 -1.61 0.70
N ALA A 105 -13.01 -2.64 0.15
CA ALA A 105 -14.27 -2.48 -0.57
C ALA A 105 -15.39 -1.92 0.31
N GLY A 106 -15.52 -2.40 1.56
CA GLY A 106 -16.49 -1.88 2.52
C GLY A 106 -16.23 -0.42 2.88
N ILE A 107 -14.97 -0.04 3.09
CA ILE A 107 -14.60 1.36 3.37
C ILE A 107 -14.87 2.23 2.14
N ALA A 108 -14.52 1.77 0.94
CA ALA A 108 -14.81 2.47 -0.31
C ALA A 108 -16.32 2.72 -0.49
N ALA A 109 -17.17 1.76 -0.12
CA ALA A 109 -18.62 1.92 -0.13
C ALA A 109 -19.10 3.01 0.86
N LEU A 110 -18.51 3.09 2.05
CA LEU A 110 -18.81 4.16 3.02
C LEU A 110 -18.39 5.54 2.48
N VAL A 111 -17.22 5.63 1.84
CA VAL A 111 -16.76 6.86 1.18
C VAL A 111 -17.72 7.25 0.05
N LYS A 112 -18.14 6.29 -0.79
CA LYS A 112 -19.14 6.53 -1.85
C LYS A 112 -20.48 6.98 -1.29
N HIS A 113 -20.92 6.42 -0.17
CA HIS A 113 -22.15 6.85 0.50
C HIS A 113 -22.05 8.29 1.01
N ARG A 114 -20.91 8.65 1.61
CA ARG A 114 -20.65 10.01 2.10
C ARG A 114 -20.43 11.04 0.98
N HIS A 115 -19.90 10.60 -0.15
CA HIS A 115 -19.62 11.42 -1.34
C HIS A 115 -20.21 10.80 -2.62
N PRO A 116 -21.55 10.87 -2.81
CA PRO A 116 -22.22 10.16 -3.91
C PRO A 116 -21.76 10.56 -5.31
N SER A 117 -21.24 11.77 -5.49
CA SER A 117 -20.74 12.26 -6.79
C SER A 117 -19.32 11.77 -7.13
N TRP A 118 -18.59 11.17 -6.20
CA TRP A 118 -17.22 10.75 -6.44
C TRP A 118 -17.14 9.50 -7.32
N GLY A 119 -16.23 9.56 -8.30
CA GLY A 119 -15.84 8.41 -9.10
C GLY A 119 -14.85 7.48 -8.37
N PRO A 120 -14.53 6.31 -8.94
CA PRO A 120 -13.61 5.34 -8.36
C PRO A 120 -12.24 5.94 -8.01
N SER A 121 -11.67 6.72 -8.91
CA SER A 121 -10.38 7.41 -8.74
C SER A 121 -10.34 8.33 -7.52
N ALA A 122 -11.41 9.08 -7.25
CA ALA A 122 -11.46 9.98 -6.10
C ALA A 122 -11.57 9.20 -4.78
N ILE A 123 -12.30 8.09 -4.77
CA ILE A 123 -12.40 7.18 -3.60
C ILE A 123 -11.05 6.50 -3.33
N ALA A 124 -10.40 5.97 -4.37
CA ALA A 124 -9.08 5.38 -4.25
C ALA A 124 -8.05 6.40 -3.73
N SER A 125 -8.15 7.65 -4.22
CA SER A 125 -7.32 8.75 -3.74
C SER A 125 -7.54 9.04 -2.26
N ALA A 126 -8.79 9.16 -1.82
CA ALA A 126 -9.15 9.38 -0.42
C ALA A 126 -8.58 8.30 0.51
N LEU A 127 -8.69 7.04 0.11
CA LEU A 127 -8.12 5.91 0.85
C LEU A 127 -6.59 6.01 0.94
N SER A 128 -5.94 6.34 -0.17
CA SER A 128 -4.49 6.42 -0.28
C SER A 128 -3.89 7.61 0.50
N THR A 129 -4.39 8.82 0.27
CA THR A 129 -3.82 10.05 0.85
C THR A 129 -4.01 10.17 2.36
N THR A 130 -4.96 9.41 2.92
CA THR A 130 -5.27 9.42 4.36
C THR A 130 -4.74 8.20 5.11
N ALA A 131 -4.11 7.26 4.41
CA ALA A 131 -3.53 6.04 4.99
C ALA A 131 -2.43 6.35 6.02
N ARG A 132 -2.33 5.50 7.04
CA ARG A 132 -1.33 5.59 8.10
C ARG A 132 -0.10 4.77 7.74
N ARG A 133 1.09 5.37 7.92
CA ARG A 133 2.39 4.72 7.60
C ARG A 133 3.14 4.23 8.84
N HIS A 134 2.48 4.32 9.98
CA HIS A 134 3.03 3.88 11.26
C HIS A 134 2.13 2.80 11.83
N ASP A 135 2.74 1.92 12.62
CA ASP A 135 2.04 0.99 13.47
C ASP A 135 1.32 1.72 14.61
N ASP A 136 0.59 0.95 15.42
CA ASP A 136 -0.13 1.37 16.60
C ASP A 136 0.77 1.91 17.72
N ARG A 137 2.10 1.77 17.59
CA ARG A 137 3.12 2.33 18.50
C ARG A 137 3.82 3.56 17.91
N GLY A 138 3.45 3.99 16.71
CA GLY A 138 4.04 5.13 16.02
C GLY A 138 5.39 4.84 15.35
N ALA A 139 5.83 3.58 15.29
CA ALA A 139 6.99 3.18 14.52
C ALA A 139 6.62 2.90 13.05
N ALA A 140 7.62 2.82 12.16
CA ALA A 140 7.35 2.50 10.75
C ALA A 140 6.73 1.10 10.60
N ILE A 141 5.80 0.94 9.66
CA ILE A 141 5.21 -0.37 9.37
C ILE A 141 6.31 -1.36 8.96
N MET A 142 6.32 -2.51 9.60
CA MET A 142 7.24 -3.60 9.30
C MET A 142 6.63 -4.57 8.28
N ALA A 143 7.49 -5.33 7.61
CA ALA A 143 7.14 -6.39 6.69
C ALA A 143 7.81 -7.70 7.10
N GLU A 144 7.07 -8.79 7.06
CA GLU A 144 7.66 -10.13 7.21
C GLU A 144 8.58 -10.43 6.03
N GLY A 145 9.76 -10.97 6.35
CA GLY A 145 10.76 -11.43 5.40
C GLY A 145 10.45 -12.82 4.84
N PHE A 146 11.36 -13.32 3.99
CA PHE A 146 11.24 -14.67 3.43
C PHE A 146 11.41 -15.75 4.50
N GLU A 147 12.34 -15.53 5.44
CA GLU A 147 12.56 -16.41 6.58
C GLU A 147 11.45 -16.24 7.63
N THR A 148 11.06 -17.35 8.25
CA THR A 148 10.07 -17.35 9.33
C THR A 148 10.52 -16.47 10.49
N SER A 149 9.60 -15.64 11.00
CA SER A 149 9.86 -14.70 12.11
C SER A 149 10.91 -13.61 11.81
N SER A 150 11.26 -13.40 10.54
CA SER A 150 12.10 -12.29 10.11
C SER A 150 11.24 -11.05 9.85
N LEU A 151 11.64 -9.91 10.40
CA LEU A 151 11.01 -8.62 10.15
C LEU A 151 12.02 -7.65 9.53
N ARG A 152 11.57 -6.92 8.52
CA ARG A 152 12.31 -5.79 7.92
C ARG A 152 11.43 -4.55 7.87
N PRO A 153 12.01 -3.35 7.82
CA PRO A 153 11.24 -2.14 7.51
C PRO A 153 10.46 -2.34 6.20
N GLY A 154 9.17 -2.03 6.23
CA GLY A 154 8.33 -2.05 5.05
C GLY A 154 8.66 -0.88 4.13
N THR A 155 8.49 -1.09 2.83
CA THR A 155 8.62 -0.07 1.78
C THR A 155 7.25 0.21 1.16
N ALA A 156 7.19 1.23 0.29
CA ALA A 156 5.97 1.49 -0.47
C ALA A 156 5.55 0.29 -1.36
N PHE A 157 6.50 -0.56 -1.80
CA PHE A 157 6.19 -1.79 -2.53
C PHE A 157 5.62 -2.91 -1.66
N ASP A 158 5.57 -2.72 -0.34
CA ASP A 158 4.98 -3.66 0.60
C ASP A 158 3.56 -3.28 1.00
N TYR A 159 3.31 -2.00 1.28
CA TYR A 159 2.04 -1.53 1.84
C TYR A 159 1.38 -0.37 1.06
N GLY A 160 1.96 0.01 -0.09
CA GLY A 160 1.48 1.13 -0.89
C GLY A 160 1.53 2.45 -0.12
N ALA A 161 0.38 3.12 -0.03
CA ALA A 161 0.24 4.35 0.73
C ALA A 161 0.29 4.14 2.26
N GLY A 162 0.06 2.92 2.74
CA GLY A 162 0.03 2.55 4.15
C GLY A 162 -1.23 1.82 4.55
N PHE A 163 -1.44 1.69 5.86
CA PHE A 163 -2.61 1.06 6.45
C PHE A 163 -3.85 1.94 6.36
N VAL A 164 -4.95 1.36 5.91
CA VAL A 164 -6.21 2.07 5.69
C VAL A 164 -6.69 2.84 6.93
N ASN A 165 -7.20 4.05 6.69
CA ASN A 165 -7.77 4.94 7.70
C ASN A 165 -9.21 5.30 7.31
N PRO A 166 -10.22 4.52 7.74
CA PRO A 166 -11.60 4.75 7.34
C PRO A 166 -12.10 6.16 7.69
N ALA A 167 -11.78 6.64 8.90
CA ALA A 167 -12.21 7.96 9.36
C ALA A 167 -11.62 9.09 8.52
N GLY A 168 -10.32 9.01 8.20
CA GLY A 168 -9.66 9.97 7.31
C GLY A 168 -10.24 9.95 5.91
N ALA A 169 -10.48 8.76 5.35
CA ALA A 169 -10.98 8.61 3.98
C ALA A 169 -12.42 9.13 3.77
N LEU A 170 -13.20 9.32 4.85
CA LEU A 170 -14.54 9.92 4.77
C LEU A 170 -14.53 11.43 4.57
N ASP A 171 -13.46 12.12 4.95
CA ASP A 171 -13.31 13.57 4.79
C ASP A 171 -11.85 13.92 4.45
N PRO A 172 -11.34 13.43 3.30
CA PRO A 172 -10.03 13.86 2.84
C PRO A 172 -10.16 15.31 2.40
N GLU A 173 -9.21 16.16 2.77
CA GLU A 173 -9.25 17.58 2.37
C GLU A 173 -8.93 17.74 0.87
N LEU A 174 -8.04 16.87 0.37
CA LEU A 174 -7.55 16.87 -1.00
C LEU A 174 -7.65 15.48 -1.63
N VAL A 175 -7.97 15.44 -2.92
CA VAL A 175 -7.88 14.22 -3.74
C VAL A 175 -7.07 14.47 -5.01
N ILE A 176 -6.34 13.44 -5.42
CA ILE A 176 -5.55 13.34 -6.66
C ILE A 176 -6.12 12.14 -7.42
N ALA A 177 -6.98 12.41 -8.39
CA ALA A 177 -7.78 11.41 -9.07
C ALA A 177 -7.53 11.51 -10.58
N PRO A 178 -7.09 10.43 -11.24
CA PRO A 178 -7.08 10.39 -12.71
C PRO A 178 -8.49 10.34 -13.27
N GLU A 179 -8.70 11.01 -14.39
CA GLU A 179 -9.90 10.90 -15.23
C GLU A 179 -9.72 9.75 -16.25
N ASP A 180 -10.78 9.37 -16.96
CA ASP A 180 -10.75 8.21 -17.86
C ASP A 180 -9.71 8.39 -18.98
N GLU A 181 -9.56 9.62 -19.47
CA GLU A 181 -8.56 9.99 -20.47
C GLU A 181 -7.12 9.88 -19.95
N ASP A 182 -6.90 10.05 -18.64
CA ASP A 182 -5.57 9.89 -18.04
C ASP A 182 -5.14 8.41 -18.09
N TYR A 183 -6.06 7.47 -17.91
CA TYR A 183 -5.77 6.03 -18.05
C TYR A 183 -5.45 5.64 -19.49
N ILE A 184 -6.18 6.18 -20.47
CA ILE A 184 -5.86 5.96 -21.88
C ILE A 184 -4.49 6.55 -22.21
N GLY A 185 -4.22 7.79 -21.77
CA GLY A 185 -2.92 8.42 -21.95
C GLY A 185 -1.77 7.62 -21.31
N PHE A 186 -1.99 7.06 -20.12
CA PHE A 186 -1.03 6.17 -19.46
C PHE A 186 -0.74 4.94 -20.30
N LEU A 187 -1.76 4.20 -20.73
CA LEU A 187 -1.58 3.01 -21.58
C LEU A 187 -0.84 3.33 -22.88
N CYS A 188 -1.18 4.46 -23.52
CA CYS A 188 -0.51 4.94 -24.72
C CYS A 188 0.94 5.41 -24.49
N SER A 189 1.33 5.69 -23.24
CA SER A 189 2.69 6.10 -22.88
C SER A 189 3.62 4.93 -22.56
N LEU A 190 3.07 3.71 -22.41
CA LEU A 190 3.85 2.51 -22.16
C LEU A 190 4.58 2.06 -23.43
N PRO A 191 5.92 1.94 -23.42
CA PRO A 191 6.71 1.70 -24.65
C PRO A 191 6.45 0.33 -25.32
N GLN A 192 5.92 -0.63 -24.57
CA GLN A 192 5.52 -1.95 -25.05
C GLN A 192 4.07 -1.99 -25.57
N LEU A 193 3.30 -0.94 -25.27
CA LEU A 193 1.96 -0.57 -25.76
C LEU A 193 1.96 -0.13 -27.22
N SER A 194 1.43 -0.88 -28.20
CA SER A 194 1.08 -0.26 -29.48
C SER A 194 -0.26 0.48 -29.39
N ALA A 195 -0.45 1.54 -30.19
CA ALA A 195 -1.72 2.28 -30.20
C ALA A 195 -2.91 1.41 -30.62
N ASP A 196 -2.68 0.39 -31.45
CA ASP A 196 -3.71 -0.56 -31.87
C ASP A 196 -4.08 -1.53 -30.74
N ASP A 197 -3.13 -1.95 -29.91
CA ASP A 197 -3.40 -2.78 -28.73
C ASP A 197 -4.30 -2.03 -27.73
N VAL A 198 -3.96 -0.76 -27.45
CA VAL A 198 -4.76 0.09 -26.57
C VAL A 198 -6.16 0.29 -27.13
N ARG A 199 -6.29 0.54 -28.45
CA ARG A 199 -7.58 0.69 -29.10
C ARG A 199 -8.41 -0.59 -29.09
N SER A 200 -7.77 -1.74 -29.28
CA SER A 200 -8.42 -3.06 -29.20
C SER A 200 -8.96 -3.34 -27.80
N ALA A 201 -8.19 -3.02 -26.76
CA ALA A 201 -8.56 -3.28 -25.36
C ALA A 201 -9.59 -2.28 -24.81
N THR A 202 -9.52 -1.02 -25.19
CA THR A 202 -10.29 0.07 -24.57
C THR A 202 -11.34 0.71 -25.47
N GLY A 203 -11.24 0.50 -26.79
CA GLY A 203 -12.03 1.22 -27.80
C GLY A 203 -11.58 2.67 -28.06
N ALA A 204 -10.67 3.22 -27.25
CA ALA A 204 -10.17 4.59 -27.37
C ALA A 204 -8.88 4.66 -28.18
N ALA A 205 -8.74 5.70 -29.00
CA ALA A 205 -7.51 5.96 -29.76
C ALA A 205 -6.52 6.79 -28.93
N CYS A 206 -5.22 6.49 -29.08
CA CYS A 206 -4.17 7.31 -28.50
C CYS A 206 -4.16 8.71 -29.12
N GLN A 207 -4.57 9.70 -28.33
CA GLN A 207 -4.50 11.10 -28.72
C GLN A 207 -3.14 11.69 -28.30
N PRO A 208 -2.51 12.53 -29.14
CA PRO A 208 -1.31 13.26 -28.72
C PRO A 208 -1.64 14.16 -27.53
N SER A 209 -1.12 13.80 -26.37
CA SER A 209 -1.27 14.58 -25.15
C SER A 209 0.09 15.16 -24.78
N PRO A 210 0.31 16.48 -24.85
CA PRO A 210 1.57 17.10 -24.40
C PRO A 210 1.76 17.01 -22.86
N TRP A 211 0.85 16.31 -22.19
CA TRP A 211 0.57 16.35 -20.77
C TRP A 211 0.72 15.00 -20.08
N LEU A 212 0.64 13.90 -20.83
CA LEU A 212 0.99 12.53 -20.42
C LEU A 212 2.07 12.03 -21.37
N ALA A 213 3.30 12.53 -21.16
CA ALA A 213 4.45 12.16 -21.98
C ALA A 213 5.20 10.94 -21.41
N SER A 214 4.95 10.61 -20.14
CA SER A 214 5.55 9.49 -19.43
C SER A 214 4.48 8.76 -18.60
N PRO A 215 4.62 7.44 -18.38
CA PRO A 215 3.74 6.70 -17.48
C PRO A 215 3.66 7.32 -16.07
N ALA A 216 4.76 7.93 -15.60
CA ALA A 216 4.81 8.63 -14.32
C ALA A 216 3.88 9.87 -14.23
N ASP A 217 3.40 10.42 -15.35
CA ASP A 217 2.48 11.57 -15.39
C ASP A 217 1.03 11.21 -15.06
N LEU A 218 0.68 9.91 -15.00
CA LEU A 218 -0.64 9.47 -14.55
C LEU A 218 -0.98 10.10 -13.20
N ASN A 219 -2.16 10.72 -13.09
CA ASN A 219 -2.54 11.56 -11.96
C ASN A 219 -2.92 10.76 -10.69
N LEU A 220 -2.06 9.86 -10.24
CA LEU A 220 -2.23 9.05 -9.04
C LEU A 220 -1.74 9.78 -7.78
N PRO A 221 -2.26 9.41 -6.59
CA PRO A 221 -1.79 9.89 -5.28
C PRO A 221 -0.41 9.34 -4.87
N SER A 222 0.32 8.73 -5.82
CA SER A 222 1.71 8.30 -5.68
C SER A 222 2.51 8.74 -6.91
N ILE A 223 3.82 8.89 -6.73
CA ILE A 223 4.76 9.09 -7.83
C ILE A 223 5.76 7.96 -7.72
N THR A 224 5.75 7.06 -8.71
CA THR A 224 6.75 6.00 -8.86
C THR A 224 7.51 6.28 -10.13
N VAL A 225 8.81 6.08 -10.07
CA VAL A 225 9.72 6.17 -11.20
C VAL A 225 10.69 5.02 -10.95
N ALA A 226 11.03 4.22 -11.95
CA ALA A 226 11.89 3.06 -11.71
C ALA A 226 13.38 3.39 -11.87
N ALA A 227 13.70 4.31 -12.79
CA ALA A 227 15.08 4.66 -13.11
C ALA A 227 15.25 6.17 -13.39
N LEU A 228 15.69 6.92 -12.37
CA LEU A 228 16.04 8.34 -12.55
C LEU A 228 17.41 8.50 -13.21
N ARG A 229 17.45 8.71 -14.53
CA ARG A 229 18.71 8.92 -15.27
C ARG A 229 19.30 10.32 -15.08
N ARG A 230 18.47 11.36 -15.12
CA ARG A 230 18.89 12.78 -14.98
C ARG A 230 17.93 13.53 -14.06
N SER A 231 17.03 14.28 -14.67
CA SER A 231 15.95 15.01 -14.02
C SER A 231 14.64 14.60 -14.66
N LEU A 232 13.62 14.36 -13.85
CA LEU A 232 12.26 14.12 -14.31
C LEU A 232 11.36 15.14 -13.65
N SER A 233 10.46 15.74 -14.43
CA SER A 233 9.38 16.56 -13.89
C SER A 233 8.08 15.81 -14.09
N VAL A 234 7.39 15.54 -12.99
CA VAL A 234 6.11 14.87 -12.94
C VAL A 234 5.05 15.89 -12.54
N ARG A 235 3.87 15.79 -13.16
CA ARG A 235 2.77 16.69 -12.86
C ARG A 235 1.61 15.96 -12.19
N ARG A 236 0.96 16.63 -11.25
CA ARG A 236 -0.28 16.19 -10.61
C ARG A 236 -1.33 17.28 -10.67
N THR A 237 -2.59 16.90 -10.81
CA THR A 237 -3.74 17.77 -10.62
C THR A 237 -4.40 17.35 -9.31
N VAL A 238 -4.40 18.26 -8.35
CA VAL A 238 -5.02 18.05 -7.05
C VAL A 238 -6.35 18.79 -7.04
N TRP A 239 -7.33 18.23 -6.36
CA TRP A 239 -8.67 18.77 -6.20
C TRP A 239 -8.93 19.02 -4.71
N ASN A 240 -9.26 20.28 -4.38
CA ASN A 240 -9.77 20.63 -3.06
C ASN A 240 -11.24 20.23 -2.94
N VAL A 241 -11.49 19.23 -2.11
CA VAL A 241 -12.84 18.70 -1.82
C VAL A 241 -13.40 19.21 -0.50
N ALA A 242 -12.62 19.99 0.26
CA ALA A 242 -13.09 20.64 1.47
C ALA A 242 -14.15 21.72 1.14
N SER A 243 -15.05 21.95 2.09
CA SER A 243 -16.13 22.95 1.97
C SER A 243 -15.68 24.38 2.26
N LYS A 244 -14.43 24.58 2.68
CA LYS A 244 -13.87 25.88 3.07
C LYS A 244 -12.60 26.21 2.28
N ASN A 245 -12.22 27.49 2.33
CA ASN A 245 -10.93 27.91 1.79
C ASN A 245 -9.81 27.38 2.66
N GLU A 246 -8.84 26.70 2.05
CA GLU A 246 -7.70 26.11 2.77
C GLU A 246 -6.38 26.55 2.14
N THR A 247 -5.34 26.61 2.97
CA THR A 247 -3.98 26.90 2.52
C THR A 247 -3.14 25.68 2.83
N TYR A 248 -2.58 25.07 1.78
CA TYR A 248 -1.70 23.93 1.93
C TYR A 248 -0.27 24.36 1.71
N LEU A 249 0.62 23.88 2.57
CA LEU A 249 2.06 23.94 2.42
C LEU A 249 2.54 22.55 2.03
N CYS A 250 3.42 22.47 1.04
CA CYS A 250 4.01 21.21 0.67
C CYS A 250 5.38 21.04 1.29
N SER A 251 5.56 19.87 1.87
CA SER A 251 6.83 19.38 2.36
C SER A 251 7.20 18.13 1.59
N VAL A 252 8.49 17.86 1.49
CA VAL A 252 8.99 16.65 0.86
C VAL A 252 10.15 16.10 1.68
N LEU A 253 10.12 14.79 1.90
CA LEU A 253 11.28 14.04 2.36
C LEU A 253 11.90 13.38 1.13
N PRO A 254 13.02 13.91 0.63
CA PRO A 254 13.67 13.33 -0.55
C PRO A 254 14.17 11.91 -0.26
N PRO A 255 14.05 10.98 -1.23
CA PRO A 255 14.72 9.69 -1.17
C PRO A 255 16.25 9.87 -1.10
N ALA A 256 16.93 8.87 -0.52
CA ALA A 256 18.38 8.90 -0.42
C ALA A 256 19.03 9.04 -1.82
N GLY A 257 19.81 10.10 -2.02
CA GLY A 257 20.55 10.36 -3.27
C GLY A 257 19.74 11.06 -4.38
N VAL A 258 18.51 11.50 -4.10
CA VAL A 258 17.65 12.24 -5.03
C VAL A 258 17.24 13.56 -4.39
N ASP A 259 17.42 14.67 -5.12
CA ASP A 259 16.85 15.96 -4.75
C ASP A 259 15.45 16.06 -5.33
N VAL A 260 14.48 16.47 -4.50
CA VAL A 260 13.09 16.67 -4.92
C VAL A 260 12.69 18.12 -4.65
N THR A 261 12.12 18.78 -5.65
CA THR A 261 11.55 20.11 -5.52
C THR A 261 10.08 20.09 -5.94
N VAL A 262 9.21 20.64 -5.10
CA VAL A 262 7.78 20.76 -5.38
C VAL A 262 7.44 22.22 -5.66
N ARG A 263 6.65 22.47 -6.71
CA ARG A 263 6.17 23.80 -7.09
C ARG A 263 4.67 23.77 -7.41
N PRO A 264 3.88 24.76 -6.95
CA PRO A 264 4.25 25.80 -5.97
C PRO A 264 4.55 25.16 -4.59
N GLY A 265 5.33 25.83 -3.73
CA GLY A 265 5.61 25.30 -2.37
C GLY A 265 4.41 25.38 -1.41
N GLY A 266 3.38 26.12 -1.80
CA GLY A 266 2.11 26.22 -1.08
C GLY A 266 1.20 27.21 -1.79
N SER A 267 -0.11 27.05 -1.60
CA SER A 267 -1.08 28.02 -2.13
C SER A 267 -2.44 27.91 -1.41
N LYS A 268 -3.25 28.96 -1.54
CA LYS A 268 -4.63 29.02 -1.04
C LYS A 268 -5.61 28.53 -2.10
N TRP A 269 -6.59 27.72 -1.69
CA TRP A 269 -7.54 27.05 -2.58
C TRP A 269 -8.96 27.35 -2.16
N ARG A 270 -9.82 27.50 -3.16
CA ARG A 270 -11.28 27.59 -2.97
C ARG A 270 -11.88 26.18 -2.92
N PRO A 271 -13.05 26.01 -2.27
CA PRO A 271 -13.82 24.78 -2.38
C PRO A 271 -14.06 24.40 -3.83
N GLY A 272 -13.86 23.12 -4.18
CA GLY A 272 -14.04 22.61 -5.54
C GLY A 272 -12.93 22.99 -6.53
N GLU A 273 -11.92 23.76 -6.10
CA GLU A 273 -10.85 24.20 -6.99
C GLU A 273 -9.92 23.03 -7.36
N ARG A 274 -9.61 22.91 -8.65
CA ARG A 274 -8.60 21.99 -9.18
C ARG A 274 -7.36 22.77 -9.58
N ARG A 275 -6.18 22.39 -9.10
CA ARG A 275 -4.91 23.01 -9.53
C ARG A 275 -3.83 21.99 -9.84
N ARG A 276 -2.96 22.41 -10.76
CA ARG A 276 -1.79 21.65 -11.18
C ARG A 276 -0.60 21.92 -10.28
N TRP A 277 0.16 20.87 -10.02
CA TRP A 277 1.36 20.80 -9.20
C TRP A 277 2.46 20.11 -9.96
N TRP A 278 3.68 20.61 -9.78
CA TRP A 278 4.88 20.07 -10.41
C TRP A 278 5.82 19.55 -9.33
N SER A 279 6.30 18.34 -9.53
CA SER A 279 7.41 17.77 -8.79
C SER A 279 8.56 17.56 -9.75
N SER A 280 9.73 18.12 -9.46
CA SER A 280 10.95 17.82 -10.20
C SER A 280 11.90 17.03 -9.31
N SER A 281 12.32 15.85 -9.79
CA SER A 281 13.31 15.01 -9.12
C SER A 281 14.61 15.03 -9.91
N GLN A 282 15.74 15.20 -9.25
CA GLN A 282 17.07 15.20 -9.87
C GLN A 282 18.04 14.38 -9.02
N ARG A 283 18.89 13.58 -9.68
CA ARG A 283 19.93 12.83 -8.96
C ARG A 283 20.99 13.76 -8.37
N HIS A 284 21.35 13.55 -7.11
CA HIS A 284 22.30 14.38 -6.38
C HIS A 284 23.67 14.45 -7.10
N ARG A 285 24.17 15.66 -7.38
CA ARG A 285 25.57 15.87 -7.83
C ARG A 285 26.46 15.96 -6.58
N ARG A 286 27.34 14.99 -6.36
CA ARG A 286 28.26 14.96 -5.20
C ARG A 286 28.96 16.32 -4.96
N ARG A 287 28.66 16.97 -3.83
CA ARG A 287 29.63 17.63 -2.93
C ARG A 287 29.26 17.21 -1.50
N GLY A 288 30.22 16.61 -0.79
CA GLY A 288 29.95 15.80 0.38
C GLY A 288 29.42 16.56 1.60
N ARG A 289 28.49 15.94 2.31
CA ARG A 289 28.51 15.73 3.77
C ARG A 289 27.38 14.78 4.17
N SER A 290 27.72 13.81 5.01
CA SER A 290 26.79 12.92 5.69
C SER A 290 25.98 13.72 6.73
N ALA A 291 24.67 13.52 6.79
CA ALA A 291 23.86 13.90 7.94
C ALA A 291 22.68 12.92 8.07
N SER A 292 22.62 12.23 9.20
CA SER A 292 21.45 11.47 9.66
C SER A 292 20.46 12.44 10.31
N VAL A 293 19.18 12.45 9.90
CA VAL A 293 18.12 13.14 10.66
C VAL A 293 16.80 12.36 10.58
N ARG A 294 16.14 12.25 11.75
CA ARG A 294 14.86 11.60 12.04
C ARG A 294 13.67 12.39 11.46
N SER A 295 12.64 11.69 11.01
CA SER A 295 11.49 12.20 10.26
C SER A 295 10.23 12.47 11.12
N PHE A 296 9.45 13.49 10.74
CA PHE A 296 8.05 13.73 11.13
C PHE A 296 7.28 14.38 9.93
N LEU A 297 5.98 14.09 9.81
CA LEU A 297 4.99 14.36 8.71
C LEU A 297 4.68 15.87 8.44
N PRO A 298 3.84 16.32 7.45
CA PRO A 298 3.03 15.63 6.41
C PRO A 298 3.09 16.20 4.95
N GLY A 299 2.55 15.41 3.99
CA GLY A 299 1.82 15.95 2.82
C GLY A 299 2.52 16.16 1.46
N ALA A 300 2.99 15.07 0.82
CA ALA A 300 3.12 14.81 -0.63
C ALA A 300 4.25 13.80 -0.82
N TRP A 301 3.93 12.54 -1.13
CA TRP A 301 4.95 11.48 -1.11
C TRP A 301 5.21 10.91 -2.49
N ILE A 302 6.47 11.04 -2.89
CA ILE A 302 7.09 10.30 -3.98
C ILE A 302 7.55 8.98 -3.37
N SER A 303 6.99 7.88 -3.86
CA SER A 303 7.34 6.52 -3.43
C SER A 303 8.37 5.94 -4.39
N TRP A 304 9.51 5.53 -3.85
CA TRP A 304 10.42 4.56 -4.45
C TRP A 304 10.54 3.39 -3.49
#